data_AF-A0A7V7VK81-F1
#
_entry.id   AF-A0A7V7VK81-F1
#
_cell.length_a   1.000
_cell.length_b   1.000
_cell.length_c   1.000
_cell.angle_alpha   90.00
_cell.angle_beta   90.00
_cell.angle_gamma   90.00
#
_symmetry.space_group_name_H-M   'P 1'
#
loop_
_entity.id
_entity.type
_entity.pdbx_description
1 polymer ?
#
loop_
_entity_poly.entity_id
_entity_poly.type
_entity_poly.pdbx_seq_one_letter_code
_entity_poly.pdbx_strand_id
1 'polypeptide(L)'
;MNPQTQAAYLAESFAELDRALGHLEYSANACADLLPDEPVPTEEVLARIEAFTSRFARVVDLMSKRVLRAMDQFEMYEAGTLLDVANRAEKRGVIESVDWLRELKDTRNRISHDYAGDRLPEILAYCREELPCLLATCKRIREYGDILLSR
;
A
#
# COMPACT_ATOMS: atom_id res chain seq x y z
N MET A 1 -21.96 -10.21 -11.27
CA MET A 1 -22.34 -9.05 -10.43
C MET A 1 -22.98 -8.01 -11.35
N ASN A 2 -24.04 -7.32 -10.92
CA ASN A 2 -24.61 -6.24 -11.74
C ASN A 2 -23.69 -4.98 -11.66
N PRO A 3 -23.78 -4.04 -12.62
CA PRO A 3 -22.91 -2.85 -12.66
C PRO A 3 -22.95 -1.99 -11.39
N GLN A 4 -24.12 -1.85 -10.77
CA GLN A 4 -24.30 -1.11 -9.52
C GLN A 4 -23.53 -1.75 -8.35
N THR A 5 -23.44 -3.08 -8.32
CA THR A 5 -22.68 -3.80 -7.29
C THR A 5 -21.17 -3.66 -7.53
N GLN A 6 -20.71 -3.62 -8.78
CA GLN A 6 -19.30 -3.39 -9.10
C GLN A 6 -18.84 -1.98 -8.73
N ALA A 7 -19.66 -0.96 -9.03
CA ALA A 7 -19.38 0.42 -8.64
C ALA A 7 -19.30 0.57 -7.10
N ALA A 8 -20.25 -0.03 -6.38
CA ALA A 8 -20.25 -0.02 -4.91
C ALA A 8 -19.02 -0.72 -4.33
N TYR A 9 -18.64 -1.88 -4.88
CA TYR A 9 -17.45 -2.62 -4.45
C TYR A 9 -16.15 -1.83 -4.70
N LEU A 10 -16.05 -1.15 -5.84
CA LEU A 10 -14.91 -0.30 -6.16
C LEU A 10 -14.83 0.90 -5.20
N ALA A 11 -15.95 1.59 -4.98
CA ALA A 11 -16.03 2.72 -4.05
C ALA A 11 -15.68 2.32 -2.61
N GLU A 12 -16.17 1.16 -2.14
CA GLU A 12 -15.83 0.62 -0.83
C GLU A 12 -14.33 0.28 -0.74
N SER A 13 -13.76 -0.30 -1.80
CA SER A 13 -12.34 -0.63 -1.86
C SER A 13 -11.45 0.62 -1.78
N PHE A 14 -11.84 1.72 -2.42
CA PHE A 14 -11.16 3.01 -2.27
C PHE A 14 -11.31 3.58 -0.86
N ALA A 15 -12.52 3.56 -0.29
CA ALA A 15 -12.75 4.07 1.05
C ALA A 15 -11.95 3.29 2.13
N GLU A 16 -11.75 1.98 1.94
CA GLU A 16 -10.86 1.20 2.79
C GLU A 16 -9.38 1.59 2.66
N LEU A 17 -8.93 1.84 1.42
CA LEU A 17 -7.57 2.31 1.18
C LEU A 17 -7.34 3.68 1.83
N ASP A 18 -8.28 4.61 1.69
CA ASP A 18 -8.20 5.95 2.29
C ASP A 18 -8.10 5.90 3.82
N ARG A 19 -8.90 5.05 4.47
CA ARG A 19 -8.78 4.83 5.92
C ARG A 19 -7.43 4.24 6.31
N ALA A 20 -6.92 3.27 5.55
CA ALA A 20 -5.62 2.66 5.82
C ALA A 20 -4.47 3.67 5.63
N LEU A 21 -4.56 4.55 4.63
CA LEU A 21 -3.60 5.62 4.39
C LEU A 21 -3.57 6.62 5.55
N GLY A 22 -4.72 7.05 6.05
CA GLY A 22 -4.75 7.95 7.21
C GLY A 22 -4.06 7.36 8.45
N HIS A 23 -4.21 6.05 8.67
CA HIS A 23 -3.49 5.36 9.74
C HIS A 23 -1.99 5.22 9.45
N LEU A 24 -1.61 4.95 8.20
CA LEU A 24 -0.21 4.88 7.78
C LEU A 24 0.49 6.23 8.00
N GLU A 25 -0.09 7.32 7.50
CA GLU A 25 0.45 8.69 7.67
C GLU A 25 0.58 9.06 9.15
N TYR A 26 -0.44 8.78 9.96
CA TYR A 26 -0.37 8.97 11.41
C TYR A 26 0.83 8.23 12.02
N SER A 27 1.02 6.97 11.67
CA SER A 27 2.10 6.15 12.22
C SER A 27 3.49 6.52 11.71
N ALA A 28 3.59 6.99 10.46
CA ALA A 28 4.82 7.52 9.89
C ALA A 28 5.24 8.81 10.59
N ASN A 29 4.29 9.74 10.81
CA ASN A 29 4.53 10.97 11.56
C ASN A 29 4.91 10.67 13.01
N ALA A 30 4.28 9.68 13.63
CA ALA A 30 4.64 9.18 14.94
C ALA A 30 6.00 8.48 14.98
N CYS A 31 6.71 8.31 13.86
CA CYS A 31 8.08 7.83 13.81
C CYS A 31 9.05 8.90 13.30
N ALA A 32 8.62 10.12 12.98
CA ALA A 32 9.42 11.11 12.25
C ALA A 32 10.64 11.64 13.04
N ASP A 33 10.55 11.62 14.36
CA ASP A 33 11.57 12.00 15.34
C ASP A 33 12.62 10.91 15.62
N LEU A 34 12.39 9.65 15.21
CA LEU A 34 13.31 8.56 15.51
C LEU A 34 14.57 8.66 14.65
N LEU A 35 15.73 8.82 15.29
CA LEU A 35 17.02 8.89 14.61
C LEU A 35 17.51 7.48 14.20
N PRO A 36 18.23 7.35 13.07
CA PRO A 36 18.73 6.05 12.59
C PRO A 36 19.69 5.32 13.55
N ASP A 37 20.38 6.09 14.40
CA ASP A 37 21.49 5.62 15.23
C ASP A 37 21.13 5.55 16.73
N GLU A 38 19.85 5.52 17.09
CA GLU A 38 19.47 5.35 18.49
C GLU A 38 19.88 3.95 19.01
N PRO A 39 20.48 3.87 20.22
CA PRO A 39 20.73 2.58 20.87
C PRO A 39 19.40 1.85 21.10
N VAL A 40 19.48 0.52 21.29
CA VAL A 40 18.34 -0.43 21.42
C VAL A 40 17.02 0.28 21.75
N PRO A 41 16.08 0.37 20.79
CA PRO A 41 14.90 1.20 20.97
C PRO A 41 14.11 0.74 22.19
N THR A 42 13.53 1.69 22.92
CA THR A 42 12.62 1.36 24.02
C THR A 42 11.42 0.57 23.47
N GLU A 43 10.76 -0.22 24.32
CA GLU A 43 9.52 -0.93 23.93
C GLU A 43 8.46 -0.01 23.31
N GLU A 44 8.40 1.25 23.75
CA GLU A 44 7.51 2.26 23.16
C GLU A 44 7.93 2.63 21.72
N VAL A 45 9.23 2.81 21.48
CA VAL A 45 9.76 3.08 20.14
C VAL A 45 9.56 1.87 19.23
N LEU A 46 9.83 0.66 19.72
CA LEU A 46 9.58 -0.59 18.99
C LEU A 46 8.10 -0.69 18.57
N ALA A 47 7.17 -0.46 19.50
CA ALA A 47 5.74 -0.49 19.21
C ALA A 47 5.34 0.55 18.14
N ARG A 48 5.94 1.74 18.15
CA ARG A 48 5.71 2.78 17.11
C ARG A 48 6.18 2.29 15.74
N ILE A 49 7.37 1.72 15.67
CA ILE A 49 7.96 1.20 14.42
C ILE A 49 7.15 0.01 13.89
N GLU A 50 6.78 -0.94 14.73
CA GLU A 50 5.92 -2.06 14.37
C GLU A 50 4.57 -1.57 13.84
N ALA A 51 3.98 -0.58 14.50
CA ALA A 51 2.72 0.00 14.08
C ALA A 51 2.83 0.76 12.75
N PHE A 52 3.98 1.35 12.42
CA PHE A 52 4.23 1.96 11.12
C PHE A 52 4.42 0.91 10.02
N THR A 53 5.34 -0.03 10.21
CA THR A 53 5.70 -1.05 9.22
C THR A 53 4.52 -2.01 8.94
N SER A 54 3.74 -2.38 9.95
CA SER A 54 2.51 -3.18 9.76
C SER A 54 1.43 -2.44 8.96
N ARG A 55 1.25 -1.13 9.19
CA ARG A 55 0.31 -0.30 8.42
C ARG A 55 0.80 -0.08 6.99
N PHE A 56 2.11 0.06 6.77
CA PHE A 56 2.71 0.12 5.44
C PHE A 56 2.39 -1.16 4.67
N ALA A 57 2.66 -2.32 5.28
CA ALA A 57 2.33 -3.63 4.72
C ALA A 57 0.84 -3.77 4.40
N ARG A 58 -0.04 -3.27 5.27
CA ARG A 58 -1.49 -3.27 5.09
C ARG A 58 -1.92 -2.44 3.88
N VAL A 59 -1.35 -1.25 3.68
CA VAL A 59 -1.63 -0.40 2.51
C VAL A 59 -1.18 -1.08 1.22
N VAL A 60 0.04 -1.65 1.18
CA VAL A 60 0.55 -2.41 0.02
C VAL A 60 -0.38 -3.58 -0.33
N ASP A 61 -0.88 -4.30 0.67
CA ASP A 61 -1.81 -5.40 0.47
C ASP A 61 -3.19 -4.94 -0.03
N LEU A 62 -3.77 -3.90 0.57
CA LEU A 62 -5.04 -3.34 0.12
C LEU A 62 -4.94 -2.83 -1.32
N MET A 63 -3.89 -2.06 -1.62
CA MET A 63 -3.62 -1.56 -2.96
C MET A 63 -3.52 -2.71 -3.98
N SER A 64 -2.60 -3.65 -3.76
CA SER A 64 -2.25 -4.67 -4.76
C SER A 64 -3.24 -5.82 -4.86
N LYS A 65 -3.87 -6.24 -3.75
CA LYS A 65 -4.75 -7.41 -3.71
C LYS A 65 -6.23 -7.06 -3.82
N ARG A 66 -6.63 -5.82 -3.48
CA ARG A 66 -8.04 -5.40 -3.52
C ARG A 66 -8.27 -4.31 -4.54
N VAL A 67 -7.67 -3.14 -4.37
CA VAL A 67 -8.00 -1.95 -5.16
C VAL A 67 -7.69 -2.14 -6.64
N LEU A 68 -6.46 -2.55 -7.00
CA LEU A 68 -6.12 -2.77 -8.41
C LEU A 68 -6.99 -3.84 -9.08
N ARG A 69 -7.42 -4.86 -8.31
CA ARG A 69 -8.33 -5.91 -8.81
C ARG A 69 -9.76 -5.42 -8.96
N ALA A 70 -10.23 -4.58 -8.04
CA ALA A 70 -11.54 -3.95 -8.13
C ALA A 70 -11.63 -3.03 -9.35
N MET A 71 -10.55 -2.30 -9.66
CA MET A 71 -10.44 -1.49 -10.88
C MET A 71 -10.52 -2.36 -12.14
N ASP A 72 -9.72 -3.43 -12.21
CA ASP A 72 -9.78 -4.39 -13.32
C ASP A 72 -11.20 -4.94 -13.51
N GLN A 73 -11.85 -5.34 -12.42
CA GLN A 73 -13.20 -5.89 -12.45
C GLN A 73 -14.24 -4.86 -12.92
N PHE A 74 -14.10 -3.60 -12.50
CA PHE A 74 -15.00 -2.51 -12.92
C PHE A 74 -14.86 -2.21 -14.42
N GLU A 75 -13.62 -2.25 -14.94
CA GLU A 75 -13.34 -2.07 -16.36
C GLU A 75 -13.53 -3.35 -17.19
N MET A 76 -14.15 -4.39 -16.62
CA MET A 76 -14.47 -5.66 -17.27
C MET A 76 -13.25 -6.45 -17.79
N TYR A 77 -12.07 -6.25 -17.20
CA TYR A 77 -10.92 -7.12 -17.46
C TYR A 77 -11.12 -8.50 -16.83
N GLU A 78 -10.59 -9.52 -17.49
CA GLU A 78 -10.56 -10.87 -16.94
C GLU A 78 -9.68 -10.96 -15.68
N ALA A 79 -10.10 -11.82 -14.76
CA ALA A 79 -9.32 -12.15 -13.58
C ALA A 79 -7.98 -12.75 -14.03
N GLY A 80 -6.89 -12.13 -13.60
CA GLY A 80 -5.54 -12.53 -13.98
C GLY A 80 -4.64 -12.76 -12.78
N THR A 81 -3.42 -13.18 -13.10
CA THR A 81 -2.32 -13.21 -12.14
C THR A 81 -2.06 -11.81 -11.60
N LEU A 82 -1.28 -11.73 -10.51
CA LEU A 82 -0.85 -10.41 -10.03
C LEU A 82 -0.02 -9.65 -11.07
N LEU A 83 0.76 -10.36 -11.90
CA LEU A 83 1.54 -9.74 -12.96
C LEU A 83 0.63 -9.08 -14.00
N ASP A 84 -0.49 -9.72 -14.35
CA ASP A 84 -1.47 -9.15 -15.28
C ASP A 84 -2.10 -7.86 -14.71
N VAL A 85 -2.49 -7.89 -13.44
CA VAL A 85 -3.03 -6.72 -12.71
C VAL A 85 -1.99 -5.60 -12.69
N ALA A 86 -0.72 -5.92 -12.42
CA ALA A 86 0.38 -4.95 -12.38
C ALA A 86 0.62 -4.31 -13.75
N ASN A 87 0.71 -5.10 -14.82
CA ASN A 87 0.86 -4.60 -16.19
C ASN A 87 -0.29 -3.65 -16.57
N ARG A 88 -1.53 -3.98 -16.21
CA ARG A 88 -2.68 -3.11 -16.48
C ARG A 88 -2.62 -1.83 -15.64
N ALA A 89 -2.23 -1.92 -14.37
CA ALA A 89 -2.05 -0.76 -13.51
C ALA A 89 -0.96 0.19 -14.02
N GLU A 90 0.17 -0.36 -14.51
CA GLU A 90 1.24 0.42 -15.15
C GLU A 90 0.72 1.09 -16.42
N LYS A 91 0.00 0.36 -17.27
CA LYS A 91 -0.62 0.91 -18.49
C LYS A 91 -1.63 2.03 -18.21
N ARG A 92 -2.33 2.00 -17.07
CA ARG A 92 -3.21 3.10 -16.61
C ARG A 92 -2.44 4.32 -16.12
N GLY A 93 -1.13 4.18 -15.89
CA GLY A 93 -0.28 5.20 -15.28
C GLY A 93 -0.51 5.37 -13.77
N VAL A 94 -1.17 4.42 -13.11
CA VAL A 94 -1.49 4.53 -11.68
C VAL A 94 -0.41 3.98 -10.75
N ILE A 95 0.48 3.11 -11.25
CA ILE A 95 1.72 2.70 -10.56
C ILE A 95 2.95 3.20 -11.33
N GLU A 96 4.13 3.23 -10.71
CA GLU A 96 5.36 3.65 -11.37
C GLU A 96 5.87 2.60 -12.36
N SER A 97 6.00 1.37 -11.89
CA SER A 97 6.34 0.23 -12.73
C SER A 97 5.90 -1.09 -12.09
N VAL A 98 5.85 -2.16 -12.91
CA VAL A 98 5.63 -3.52 -12.42
C VAL A 98 6.73 -3.96 -11.45
N ASP A 99 7.98 -3.57 -11.71
CA ASP A 99 9.13 -3.95 -10.88
C ASP A 99 9.10 -3.25 -9.51
N TRP A 100 8.73 -1.97 -9.48
CA TRP A 100 8.49 -1.25 -8.22
C TRP A 100 7.41 -1.95 -7.36
N LEU A 101 6.30 -2.36 -7.98
CA LEU A 101 5.25 -3.09 -7.26
C LEU A 101 5.73 -4.46 -6.75
N ARG A 102 6.65 -5.12 -7.46
CA ARG A 102 7.28 -6.36 -6.98
C ARG A 102 8.13 -6.10 -5.75
N GLU A 103 8.99 -5.08 -5.79
CA GLU A 103 9.87 -4.71 -4.68
C GLU A 103 9.07 -4.37 -3.41
N LEU A 104 8.02 -3.54 -3.53
CA LEU A 104 7.11 -3.25 -2.42
C LEU A 104 6.52 -4.51 -1.79
N LYS A 105 6.15 -5.49 -2.61
CA LYS A 105 5.58 -6.74 -2.12
C LYS A 105 6.60 -7.64 -1.45
N ASP A 106 7.84 -7.61 -1.90
CA ASP A 106 8.92 -8.36 -1.27
C ASP A 106 9.23 -7.77 0.10
N THR A 107 9.27 -6.45 0.25
CA THR A 107 9.39 -5.81 1.57
C THR A 107 8.17 -6.08 2.45
N ARG A 108 6.95 -6.05 1.90
CA ARG A 108 5.75 -6.48 2.64
C ARG A 108 5.89 -7.90 3.19
N ASN A 109 6.39 -8.83 2.38
CA ASN A 109 6.64 -10.20 2.83
C ASN A 109 7.72 -10.27 3.92
N ARG A 110 8.77 -9.43 3.86
CA ARG A 110 9.80 -9.34 4.90
C ARG A 110 9.22 -8.82 6.22
N ILE A 111 8.40 -7.78 6.19
CA ILE A 111 7.68 -7.25 7.37
C ILE A 111 6.90 -8.36 8.08
N SER A 112 6.19 -9.20 7.32
CA SER A 112 5.39 -10.29 7.91
C SER A 112 6.22 -11.43 8.51
N HIS A 113 7.51 -11.56 8.13
CA HIS A 113 8.39 -12.63 8.60
C HIS A 113 9.36 -12.17 9.70
N ASP A 114 9.41 -10.87 10.02
CA ASP A 114 10.35 -10.31 11.00
C ASP A 114 9.81 -10.39 12.44
N TYR A 115 9.39 -11.58 12.86
CA TYR A 115 8.79 -11.80 14.19
C TYR A 115 9.73 -11.54 15.38
N ALA A 116 11.04 -11.43 15.14
CA ALA A 116 12.06 -11.20 16.16
C ALA A 116 12.60 -9.75 16.20
N GLY A 117 12.20 -8.89 15.25
CA GLY A 117 12.65 -7.49 15.18
C GLY A 117 14.10 -7.31 14.70
N ASP A 118 14.79 -8.37 14.29
CA ASP A 118 16.20 -8.34 13.90
C ASP A 118 16.47 -7.48 12.65
N ARG A 119 15.46 -7.28 11.78
CA ARG A 119 15.58 -6.46 10.56
C ARG A 119 14.76 -5.18 10.63
N LEU A 120 14.22 -4.86 11.80
CA LEU A 120 13.36 -3.70 12.00
C LEU A 120 14.03 -2.38 11.53
N PRO A 121 15.34 -2.13 11.75
CA PRO A 121 15.99 -0.92 11.24
C PRO A 121 16.02 -0.84 9.69
N GLU A 122 16.34 -1.94 9.02
CA GLU A 122 16.36 -2.01 7.54
C GLU A 122 14.96 -1.81 6.96
N ILE A 123 13.96 -2.45 7.57
CA ILE A 123 12.56 -2.35 7.19
C ILE A 123 12.06 -0.91 7.41
N LEU A 124 12.37 -0.30 8.55
CA LEU A 124 12.00 1.08 8.86
C LEU A 124 12.60 2.05 7.84
N ALA A 125 13.89 1.91 7.53
CA ALA A 125 14.58 2.73 6.54
C ALA A 125 13.91 2.63 5.17
N TYR A 126 13.66 1.41 4.69
CA TYR A 126 12.95 1.19 3.44
C TYR A 126 11.55 1.79 3.45
N CYS A 127 10.75 1.54 4.51
CA CYS A 127 9.39 2.08 4.61
C CYS A 127 9.38 3.61 4.59
N ARG A 128 10.38 4.28 5.19
CA ARG A 128 10.52 5.74 5.15
C ARG A 128 10.88 6.26 3.77
N GLU A 129 11.83 5.62 3.11
CA GLU A 129 12.28 5.98 1.77
C GLU A 129 11.16 5.82 0.73
N GLU A 130 10.41 4.72 0.81
CA GLU A 130 9.32 4.42 -0.14
C GLU A 130 7.99 5.10 0.18
N LEU A 131 7.80 5.62 1.40
CA LEU A 131 6.53 6.22 1.82
C LEU A 131 6.03 7.29 0.83
N PRO A 132 6.84 8.27 0.38
CA PRO A 132 6.38 9.29 -0.57
C PRO A 132 5.88 8.69 -1.89
N CYS A 133 6.59 7.68 -2.42
CA CYS A 133 6.20 7.00 -3.66
C CYS A 133 4.89 6.21 -3.49
N LEU A 134 4.74 5.50 -2.37
CA LEU A 134 3.51 4.77 -2.04
C LEU A 134 2.32 5.72 -1.92
N LEU A 135 2.47 6.84 -1.21
CA LEU A 135 1.41 7.85 -1.06
C LEU A 135 1.02 8.47 -2.41
N ALA A 136 2.01 8.84 -3.24
CA ALA A 136 1.77 9.39 -4.57
C ALA A 136 1.05 8.39 -5.49
N THR A 137 1.42 7.10 -5.42
CA THR A 137 0.74 6.03 -6.15
C THR A 137 -0.71 5.86 -5.69
N CYS A 138 -0.96 5.80 -4.39
CA CYS A 138 -2.33 5.71 -3.87
C CYS A 138 -3.18 6.91 -4.28
N LYS A 139 -2.60 8.12 -4.32
CA LYS A 139 -3.26 9.32 -4.84
C LYS A 139 -3.63 9.17 -6.32
N ARG A 140 -2.71 8.75 -7.19
CA ARG A 140 -2.99 8.50 -8.62
C ARG A 140 -4.09 7.45 -8.81
N ILE A 141 -4.05 6.38 -8.03
CA ILE A 141 -5.09 5.34 -8.01
C ILE A 141 -6.46 5.95 -7.67
N ARG A 142 -6.52 6.82 -6.65
CA ARG A 142 -7.76 7.48 -6.22
C ARG A 142 -8.29 8.41 -7.31
N GLU A 143 -7.43 9.25 -7.88
CA GLU A 143 -7.78 10.18 -8.96
C GLU A 143 -8.31 9.44 -10.20
N TYR A 144 -7.65 8.35 -10.62
CA TYR A 144 -8.15 7.50 -11.71
C TYR A 144 -9.49 6.84 -11.34
N GLY A 145 -9.62 6.39 -10.09
CA GLY A 145 -10.85 5.80 -9.56
C GLY A 145 -12.05 6.73 -9.60
N ASP A 146 -11.87 8.01 -9.28
CA ASP A 146 -12.92 9.02 -9.37
C ASP A 146 -13.37 9.25 -10.82
N ILE A 147 -12.42 9.26 -11.76
CA ILE A 147 -12.75 9.31 -13.20
C ILE A 147 -13.57 8.09 -13.60
N LEU A 148 -13.20 6.88 -13.15
CA LEU A 148 -13.94 5.65 -13.44
C LEU A 148 -15.38 5.68 -12.93
N LEU A 149 -15.58 6.10 -11.68
CA LEU A 149 -16.89 6.10 -11.02
C LEU A 149 -17.81 7.24 -11.51
N SER A 150 -17.25 8.25 -12.19
CA SER A 150 -18.00 9.35 -12.79
C SER A 150 -18.56 9.07 -14.20
N ARG A 151 -18.17 7.94 -14.80
CA ARG A 151 -18.62 7.50 -16.14
C ARG A 151 -19.91 6.70 -16.05
#